data_AF-A0A1I0JFX6-F1
#
_entry.id   AF-A0A1I0JFX6-F1
#
_cell.length_a   1.000
_cell.length_b   1.000
_cell.length_c   1.000
_cell.angle_alpha   90.00
_cell.angle_beta   90.00
_cell.angle_gamma   90.00
#
_symmetry.space_group_name_H-M   'P 1'
#
loop_
_entity.id
_entity.type
_entity.pdbx_description
1 polymer ?
#
loop_
_entity_poly.entity_id
_entity_poly.type
_entity_poly.pdbx_seq_one_letter_code
_entity_poly.pdbx_strand_id
1 'polypeptide(L)' 'MAPAAVLATAHETPRDTPDVQLEIVLRNGRRLLVPSSVDPGVLARLLPVLEGQ' A
#
# COMPACT_ATOMS: atom_id res chain seq x y z
N MET A 1 -44.00 3.54 -4.75
CA MET A 1 -42.90 3.53 -5.73
C MET A 1 -41.71 4.18 -5.05
N ALA A 2 -40.79 3.38 -4.48
CA ALA A 2 -39.62 3.87 -3.73
C ALA A 2 -38.43 4.03 -4.69
N PRO A 3 -37.60 5.08 -4.58
CA PRO A 3 -36.46 5.23 -5.46
C PRO A 3 -35.31 4.32 -5.02
N ALA A 4 -34.55 3.92 -6.04
CA ALA A 4 -33.49 2.94 -6.01
C ALA A 4 -32.19 3.45 -5.38
N ALA A 5 -31.48 2.48 -4.79
CA ALA A 5 -30.04 2.30 -4.75
C ALA A 5 -29.12 3.53 -4.93
N VAL A 6 -28.39 3.84 -3.87
CA VAL A 6 -26.96 4.15 -4.00
C VAL A 6 -26.20 3.06 -3.25
N LEU A 7 -25.69 2.09 -4.03
CA LEU A 7 -24.54 1.30 -3.63
C LEU A 7 -23.42 2.32 -3.40
N ALA A 8 -23.20 2.71 -2.15
CA ALA A 8 -21.97 3.35 -1.75
C ALA A 8 -20.87 2.34 -2.03
N THR A 9 -20.29 2.40 -3.23
CA THR A 9 -18.90 1.99 -3.39
C THR A 9 -18.17 2.81 -2.34
N ALA A 10 -17.79 2.17 -1.24
CA ALA A 10 -16.80 2.68 -0.34
C ALA A 10 -15.52 2.83 -1.17
N HIS A 11 -15.46 3.91 -1.95
CA HIS A 11 -14.23 4.52 -2.35
C HIS A 11 -13.66 4.90 -1.00
N GLU A 12 -12.73 4.06 -0.50
CA GLU A 12 -11.95 4.36 0.68
C GLU A 12 -11.41 5.77 0.42
N THR A 13 -12.04 6.77 1.05
CA THR A 13 -11.54 8.12 1.13
C THR A 13 -10.05 7.95 1.43
N PRO A 14 -9.14 8.49 0.61
CA PRO A 14 -7.73 8.50 0.96
C PRO A 14 -7.71 9.14 2.33
N ARG A 15 -7.51 8.32 3.37
CA ARG A 15 -7.38 8.87 4.70
C ARG A 15 -6.22 9.83 4.56
N ASP A 16 -6.38 11.01 5.13
CA ASP A 16 -5.35 12.03 5.26
C ASP A 16 -4.24 11.50 6.21
N THR A 17 -3.75 10.29 5.94
CA THR A 17 -2.52 9.77 6.48
C THR A 17 -1.44 10.59 5.80
N PRO A 18 -0.58 11.27 6.57
CA PRO A 18 0.53 12.01 5.98
C PRO A 18 1.25 11.10 4.99
N ASP A 19 1.74 11.66 3.88
CA ASP A 19 2.53 10.97 2.83
C ASP A 19 3.89 10.50 3.41
N VAL A 20 3.80 9.65 4.43
CA VAL A 20 4.92 9.09 5.15
C VAL A 20 5.35 7.93 4.32
N GLN A 21 6.54 8.07 3.74
CA GLN A 21 7.23 7.01 3.05
C GLN A 21 8.22 6.34 4.00
N LEU A 22 8.25 5.02 3.99
CA LEU A 22 9.23 4.21 4.69
C LEU A 22 10.36 3.92 3.72
N GLU A 23 11.60 4.16 4.16
CA GLU A 23 12.79 3.68 3.47
C GLU A 23 13.17 2.30 4.04
N ILE A 24 13.19 1.29 3.17
CA ILE A 24 13.60 -0.06 3.49
C ILE A 24 14.95 -0.31 2.81
N VAL A 25 15.97 -0.60 3.61
CA VAL A 25 17.27 -1.05 3.09
C VAL A 25 17.18 -2.55 2.84
N LEU A 26 17.28 -2.91 1.56
CA LEU A 26 17.30 -4.29 1.11
C LEU A 26 18.70 -4.90 1.33
N ARG A 27 18.77 -6.22 1.45
CA ARG A 27 19.97 -7.05 1.60
C ARG A 27 20.95 -6.89 0.45
N ASN A 28 20.45 -6.56 -0.74
CA ASN A 28 21.28 -6.23 -1.91
C ASN A 28 21.87 -4.80 -1.85
N GLY A 29 21.68 -4.07 -0.75
CA GLY A 29 22.16 -2.71 -0.54
C GLY A 29 21.32 -1.63 -1.23
N ARG A 30 20.25 -2.00 -1.95
CA ARG A 30 19.33 -1.05 -2.57
C ARG A 30 18.34 -0.53 -1.54
N ARG A 31 17.76 0.64 -1.84
CA ARG A 31 16.73 1.26 -1.01
C ARG A 31 15.39 1.21 -1.73
N LEU A 32 14.37 0.83 -0.99
CA LEU A 32 12.99 0.80 -1.45
C LEU A 32 12.19 1.82 -0.63
N LEU A 33 11.56 2.77 -1.32
CA LEU A 33 10.61 3.69 -0.70
C LEU A 33 9.19 3.13 -0.87
N VAL A 34 8.46 2.98 0.22
CA VAL A 34 7.06 2.53 0.20
C VAL A 34 6.17 3.44 1.03
N PRO A 35 4.93 3.71 0.63
CA PRO A 35 3.98 4.42 1.48
C PRO A 35 3.75 3.66 2.80
N SER A 36 3.61 4.38 3.90
CA SER A 36 3.25 3.80 5.21
C SER A 36 1.92 3.08 5.25
N SER A 37 1.03 3.40 4.31
CA SER A 37 -0.24 2.71 4.12
C SER A 37 -0.13 1.42 3.31
N VAL A 38 1.07 1.01 2.88
CA VAL A 38 1.25 -0.24 2.14
C VAL A 38 0.88 -1.45 2.99
N ASP A 39 0.16 -2.40 2.39
CA ASP A 39 -0.17 -3.65 3.07
C ASP A 39 1.12 -4.46 3.36
N PRO A 40 1.35 -4.87 4.61
CA PRO A 40 2.56 -5.61 4.97
C PRO A 40 2.62 -7.01 4.33
N GLY A 41 1.47 -7.63 4.03
CA GLY A 41 1.41 -8.92 3.36
C GLY A 41 1.84 -8.84 1.89
N VAL A 42 1.44 -7.78 1.18
CA VAL A 42 1.91 -7.46 -0.18
C VAL A 42 3.40 -7.14 -0.16
N LEU A 43 3.85 -6.30 0.77
CA LEU A 43 5.25 -5.95 0.91
C LEU A 43 6.11 -7.20 1.14
N ALA A 44 5.71 -8.09 2.03
CA ALA A 44 6.43 -9.35 2.33
C ALA A 44 6.58 -10.26 1.10
N ARG A 45 5.63 -10.23 0.16
CA ARG A 45 5.69 -11.00 -1.10
C ARG A 45 6.60 -10.33 -2.13
N LEU A 46 6.71 -9.01 -2.12
CA LEU A 46 7.53 -8.25 -3.06
C LEU A 46 9.01 -8.21 -2.67
N LEU A 47 9.33 -8.18 -1.37
CA LEU A 47 10.71 -8.09 -0.90
C LEU A 47 11.62 -9.16 -1.54
N PRO A 48 11.32 -10.48 -1.51
CA PRO A 48 12.18 -11.51 -2.10
C PRO A 48 12.46 -11.33 -3.59
N VAL A 49 11.53 -10.72 -4.34
CA VAL A 49 11.69 -10.43 -5.77
C VAL A 49 12.65 -9.26 -5.98
N LEU A 50 12.53 -8.22 -5.14
CA LEU A 50 13.35 -7.01 -5.22
C LEU A 50 14.76 -7.21 -4.68
N GLU A 51 14.92 -8.09 -3.69
CA GLU A 51 16.22 -8.44 -3.13
C GLU A 51 17.06 -9.27 -4.10
N GLY A 52 16.40 -9.98 -5.03
CA GLY A 52 17.06 -10.86 -5.98
C GLY A 52 17.51 -12.14 -5.27
N GLN A 53 16.59 -13.10 -5.16
CA GLN A 53 16.77 -14.50 -4.71
C GLN A 53 17.98 -14.77 -3.80
#